data_AF-A0A9N9EMN3-F1
#
_entry.id   AF-A0A9N9EMN3-F1
#
_cell.length_a   1.000
_cell.length_b   1.000
_cell.length_c   1.000
_cell.angle_alpha   90.00
_cell.angle_beta   90.00
_cell.angle_gamma   90.00
#
_symmetry.space_group_name_H-M   'P 1'
#
loop_
_entity.id
_entity.type
_entity.pdbx_description
1 polymer ?
#
loop_
_entity_poly.entity_id
_entity_poly.type
_entity_poly.pdbx_seq_one_letter_code
_entity_poly.pdbx_strand_id
1 'polypeptide(L)'
;IPPVDRGGRPHARIMCEIGGSQSCDDLKAKCERWMRQEYVRCILGIKIYRKHVTRTATRQFDRCMIAMLWSRQAVPTHRQVAVAGQPGVFVEE
;
A
#
# COMPACT_ATOMS: atom_id res chain seq x y z
N ILE A 1 -18.60 -11.37 -9.64
CA ILE A 1 -17.53 -11.24 -10.67
C ILE A 1 -16.98 -9.82 -10.56
N PRO A 2 -15.67 -9.61 -10.35
CA PRO A 2 -15.10 -8.27 -10.35
C PRO A 2 -15.41 -7.58 -11.70
N PRO A 3 -15.74 -6.27 -11.76
CA PRO A 3 -15.88 -5.56 -13.03
C PRO A 3 -14.70 -5.84 -13.96
N VAL A 4 -15.03 -6.42 -15.11
CA VAL A 4 -14.15 -6.72 -16.24
C VAL A 4 -14.54 -5.82 -17.40
N ASP A 5 -13.60 -5.55 -18.30
CA ASP A 5 -13.90 -4.87 -19.55
C ASP A 5 -14.72 -5.79 -20.48
N ARG A 6 -15.13 -5.27 -21.65
CA ARG A 6 -15.88 -6.06 -22.64
C ARG A 6 -15.11 -7.29 -23.16
N GLY A 7 -13.79 -7.34 -22.97
CA GLY A 7 -12.92 -8.48 -23.33
C GLY A 7 -12.61 -9.42 -22.16
N GLY A 8 -13.27 -9.27 -21.01
CA GLY A 8 -13.04 -10.10 -19.84
C GLY A 8 -11.76 -9.78 -19.06
N ARG A 9 -11.04 -8.70 -19.42
CA ARG A 9 -9.85 -8.27 -18.70
C ARG A 9 -10.25 -7.56 -17.42
N PRO A 10 -9.65 -7.88 -16.27
CA PRO A 10 -9.97 -7.20 -15.03
C PRO A 10 -9.66 -5.70 -15.10
N HIS A 11 -10.56 -4.85 -14.62
CA HIS A 11 -10.24 -3.43 -14.43
C HIS A 11 -9.14 -3.30 -13.36
N ALA A 12 -8.14 -2.48 -13.66
CA ALA A 12 -7.13 -2.05 -12.69
C ALA A 12 -7.81 -1.46 -11.44
N ARG A 13 -7.40 -1.93 -10.26
CA ARG A 13 -7.92 -1.47 -8.97
C ARG A 13 -6.87 -0.77 -8.15
N ILE A 14 -7.29 0.34 -7.55
CA ILE A 14 -6.63 0.99 -6.43
C ILE A 14 -7.38 0.56 -5.18
N MET A 15 -6.69 -0.03 -4.21
CA MET A 15 -7.29 -0.47 -2.95
C MET A 15 -6.76 0.36 -1.78
N CYS A 16 -7.53 0.41 -0.70
CA CYS A 16 -7.10 0.99 0.57
C CYS A 16 -7.36 -0.03 1.68
N GLU A 17 -6.33 -0.38 2.45
CA GLU A 17 -6.44 -1.29 3.58
C GLU A 17 -6.07 -0.53 4.85
N ILE A 18 -6.95 -0.57 5.85
CA ILE A 18 -6.75 0.17 7.11
C ILE A 18 -6.62 -0.82 8.27
N GLY A 19 -5.45 -0.85 8.89
CA GLY A 19 -5.15 -1.66 10.06
C GLY A 19 -5.32 -0.88 11.36
N GLY A 20 -6.40 -1.12 12.10
CA GLY A 20 -6.61 -0.52 13.42
C GLY A 20 -5.92 -1.34 14.54
N SER A 21 -6.39 -2.56 14.77
CA SER A 21 -5.91 -3.46 15.84
C SER A 21 -4.77 -4.38 15.39
N GLN A 22 -4.72 -4.75 14.10
CA GLN A 22 -3.73 -5.68 13.54
C GLN A 22 -2.31 -5.12 13.60
N SER A 23 -1.30 -6.00 13.64
CA SER A 23 0.10 -5.57 13.63
C SER A 23 0.46 -4.89 12.31
N CYS A 24 1.60 -4.19 12.27
CA CYS A 24 2.10 -3.61 11.03
C CYS A 24 2.42 -4.72 10.02
N ASP A 25 2.95 -5.85 10.48
CA ASP A 25 3.34 -6.98 9.63
C ASP A 25 2.12 -7.69 9.04
N ASP A 26 1.02 -7.83 9.82
CA ASP A 26 -0.24 -8.36 9.29
C ASP A 26 -0.83 -7.47 8.19
N LEU A 27 -0.75 -6.15 8.38
CA LEU A 27 -1.18 -5.19 7.37
C LEU A 27 -0.32 -5.34 6.09
N LYS A 28 1.00 -5.41 6.24
CA LYS A 28 1.92 -5.59 5.10
C LYS A 28 1.62 -6.90 4.36
N ALA A 29 1.50 -8.02 5.09
CA ALA A 29 1.22 -9.33 4.50
C ALA A 29 -0.13 -9.35 3.75
N LYS A 30 -1.15 -8.64 4.24
CA LYS A 30 -2.41 -8.45 3.52
C LYS A 30 -2.24 -7.64 2.25
N CYS A 31 -1.58 -6.48 2.32
CA CYS A 31 -1.30 -5.64 1.16
C CYS A 31 -0.50 -6.41 0.08
N GLU A 32 0.51 -7.18 0.47
CA GLU A 32 1.26 -8.03 -0.46
C GLU A 32 0.40 -9.12 -1.09
N ARG A 33 -0.50 -9.74 -0.32
CA ARG A 33 -1.43 -10.75 -0.86
C ARG A 33 -2.39 -10.13 -1.89
N TRP A 34 -2.85 -8.91 -1.65
CA TRP A 34 -3.65 -8.15 -2.61
C TRP A 34 -2.85 -7.76 -3.84
N MET A 35 -1.59 -7.33 -3.68
CA MET A 35 -0.72 -6.98 -4.81
C MET A 35 -0.48 -8.16 -5.74
N ARG A 36 -0.47 -9.40 -5.24
CA ARG A 36 -0.37 -10.61 -6.09
C ARG A 36 -1.56 -10.80 -7.04
N GLN A 37 -2.69 -10.16 -6.78
CA GLN A 37 -3.82 -10.18 -7.71
C GLN A 37 -3.48 -9.36 -8.96
N GLU A 38 -3.66 -9.94 -10.16
CA GLU A 38 -3.30 -9.30 -11.44
C GLU A 38 -4.07 -8.00 -11.72
N TYR A 39 -5.26 -7.88 -11.11
CA TYR A 39 -6.15 -6.75 -11.28
C TYR A 39 -5.89 -5.61 -10.28
N VAL A 40 -5.01 -5.79 -9.30
CA VAL A 40 -4.65 -4.74 -8.34
C VAL A 40 -3.40 -4.03 -8.84
N ARG A 41 -3.52 -2.72 -9.08
CA ARG A 41 -2.39 -1.88 -9.52
C ARG A 41 -1.72 -1.18 -8.37
N CYS A 42 -2.50 -0.68 -7.42
CA CYS A 42 -1.98 0.05 -6.27
C CYS A 42 -2.77 -0.27 -5.00
N ILE A 43 -2.09 -0.21 -3.85
CA ILE A 43 -2.71 -0.35 -2.53
C ILE A 43 -2.12 0.68 -1.58
N LEU A 44 -2.99 1.47 -0.97
CA LEU A 44 -2.64 2.31 0.17
C LEU A 44 -2.94 1.55 1.47
N GLY A 45 -1.89 1.11 2.18
CA GLY A 45 -2.01 0.51 3.50
C GLY A 45 -1.81 1.56 4.59
N ILE A 46 -2.77 1.72 5.50
CA ILE A 46 -2.70 2.67 6.61
C ILE A 46 -2.75 1.89 7.92
N LYS A 47 -1.69 1.98 8.72
CA LYS A 47 -1.68 1.47 10.09
C LYS A 47 -1.92 2.63 11.05
N ILE A 48 -3.00 2.52 11.82
CA ILE A 48 -3.30 3.44 12.92
C ILE A 48 -2.86 2.77 14.21
N TYR A 49 -1.99 3.45 14.97
CA TYR A 49 -1.51 2.94 16.25
C TYR A 49 -2.51 3.20 17.37
N ARG A 50 -2.30 2.51 18.49
CA ARG A 50 -3.11 2.76 19.69
C ARG A 50 -2.98 4.22 20.10
N LYS A 51 -4.07 4.71 20.65
CA LYS A 51 -4.17 6.08 21.16
C LYS A 51 -3.13 6.31 22.25
N HIS A 52 -2.39 7.41 22.17
CA HIS A 52 -1.55 7.80 23.29
C HIS A 52 -2.42 8.09 24.52
N VAL A 53 -1.91 7.70 25.69
CA VAL A 53 -2.60 7.90 26.98
C VAL A 53 -2.54 9.38 27.38
N THR A 54 -1.49 10.07 26.94
CA THR A 54 -1.29 11.50 27.19
C THR A 54 -2.24 12.34 26.36
N ARG A 55 -3.02 13.17 27.04
CA ARG A 55 -3.95 14.11 26.42
C ARG A 55 -3.19 15.37 26.00
N THR A 56 -3.44 15.85 24.79
CA THR A 56 -2.90 17.16 24.37
C THR A 56 -3.53 18.28 25.21
N ALA A 57 -2.92 19.47 25.21
CA ALA A 57 -3.40 20.65 25.92
C ALA A 57 -4.87 20.99 25.59
N THR A 58 -5.33 20.61 24.39
CA THR A 58 -6.70 20.79 23.88
C THR A 58 -7.67 19.64 24.20
N ARG A 59 -7.28 18.73 25.10
CA ARG A 59 -8.04 17.50 25.48
C ARG A 59 -8.26 16.50 24.34
N GLN A 60 -7.55 16.63 23.23
CA GLN A 60 -7.58 15.66 22.15
C GLN A 60 -6.62 14.52 22.44
N PHE A 61 -6.77 13.44 21.69
CA PHE A 61 -5.92 12.28 21.83
C PHE A 61 -5.19 12.03 20.53
N ASP A 62 -3.87 12.06 20.58
CA ASP A 62 -3.05 11.85 19.42
C ASP A 62 -2.93 10.36 19.11
N ARG A 63 -2.97 10.04 17.82
CA ARG A 63 -2.68 8.71 17.29
C ARG A 63 -1.62 8.86 16.21
N CYS A 64 -0.54 8.10 16.35
CA CYS A 64 0.40 7.95 15.25
C CYS A 64 -0.23 7.11 14.15
N MET A 65 0.10 7.41 12.91
CA MET A 65 -0.21 6.58 11.76
C MET A 65 1.03 6.40 10.89
N ILE A 66 1.12 5.24 10.23
CA ILE A 66 2.06 5.02 9.13
C ILE A 66 1.25 4.65 7.88
N ALA A 67 1.59 5.25 6.76
CA ALA A 67 1.03 4.95 5.46
C ALA A 67 2.10 4.33 4.57
N MET A 68 1.74 3.27 3.85
CA MET A 68 2.61 2.54 2.94
C MET A 68 1.86 2.39 1.60
N LEU A 69 2.54 2.64 0.49
CA LEU A 69 1.99 2.50 -0.85
C LEU A 69 2.67 1.34 -1.56
N TRP A 70 1.90 0.36 -2.00
CA TRP A 70 2.34 -0.65 -2.94
C TRP A 70 1.83 -0.28 -4.33
N SER A 71 2.67 -0.36 -5.35
CA SER A 71 2.26 -0.12 -6.72
C SER A 71 2.97 -1.10 -7.67
N ARG A 72 2.27 -1.52 -8.72
CA ARG A 72 2.86 -2.23 -9.87
C ARG A 72 3.28 -1.16 -10.86
N GLN A 73 4.51 -0.65 -10.76
CA GLN A 73 5.04 0.26 -11.77
C GLN A 73 5.35 -0.47 -13.08
N ALA A 74 5.10 0.21 -14.20
CA ALA A 74 5.63 -0.14 -15.52
C ALA A 74 6.76 0.81 -15.97
N VAL A 75 7.02 1.89 -15.21
CA VAL A 75 8.01 2.93 -15.55
C VAL A 75 8.65 3.45 -14.26
N PRO A 76 9.98 3.57 -14.23
CA PRO A 76 10.67 4.11 -13.08
C PRO A 76 10.41 5.60 -12.91
N THR A 77 10.12 6.00 -11.68
CA THR A 77 10.15 7.41 -11.26
C THR A 77 11.59 7.92 -11.30
N HIS A 78 11.80 9.21 -11.60
CA HIS A 78 13.13 9.86 -11.84
C HIS A 78 14.18 9.73 -10.70
N ARG A 79 13.86 9.03 -9.61
CA ARG A 79 14.76 8.71 -8.48
C ARG A 79 15.25 7.26 -8.46
N GLN A 80 14.87 6.47 -9.45
CA GLN A 80 15.14 5.05 -9.46
C GLN A 80 16.31 4.68 -10.37
N VAL A 81 17.28 3.95 -9.80
CA VAL A 81 18.39 3.36 -10.56
C VAL A 81 17.99 1.97 -11.01
N ALA A 82 18.13 1.69 -12.32
CA ALA A 82 17.89 0.37 -12.88
C ALA A 82 18.93 -0.63 -12.38
N VAL A 83 18.49 -1.80 -11.91
CA VAL A 83 19.41 -2.86 -11.48
C VAL A 83 19.94 -3.61 -12.70
N ALA A 84 21.27 -3.62 -12.88
CA ALA A 84 21.91 -4.30 -14.00
C ALA A 84 21.56 -5.79 -14.01
N GLY A 85 21.04 -6.28 -15.15
CA GLY A 85 20.68 -7.69 -15.36
C GLY A 85 19.24 -8.07 -15.01
N GLN A 86 18.40 -7.15 -14.51
CA GLN A 86 17.00 -7.43 -14.22
C GLN A 86 16.04 -6.41 -14.89
N PRO A 87 15.45 -6.77 -16.05
CA PRO A 87 14.51 -5.90 -16.75
C PRO A 87 13.30 -5.56 -15.86
N GLY A 88 13.08 -4.27 -15.62
CA GLY A 88 11.94 -3.77 -14.85
C GLY A 88 12.14 -3.70 -13.33
N VAL A 89 13.37 -3.89 -12.83
CA VAL A 89 13.70 -3.76 -11.41
C VAL A 89 14.45 -2.46 -11.15
N PHE A 90 13.98 -1.73 -10.14
CA PHE A 90 14.38 -0.37 -9.82
C PHE A 90 14.60 -0.20 -8.32
N VAL A 91 15.66 0.51 -7.91
CA VAL A 91 16.00 0.81 -6.51
C VAL A 91 15.90 2.32 -6.28
N GLU A 92 15.31 2.73 -5.14
CA GLU A 92 15.17 4.13 -4.70
C GLU A 92 15.85 4.27 -3.32
N GLU A 93 16.78 5.22 -3.17
CA GLU A 93 17.42 5.62 -1.88
C GLU A 93 16.65 6.74 -1.18
#